data_AF-A0A506XG46-F1
#
_entry.id   AF-A0A506XG46-F1
#
_cell.length_a   1.000
_cell.length_b   1.000
_cell.length_c   1.000
_cell.angle_alpha   90.00
_cell.angle_beta   90.00
_cell.angle_gamma   90.00
#
_symmetry.space_group_name_H-M   'P 1'
#
loop_
_entity.id
_entity.type
_entity.pdbx_description
1 polymer ?
#
loop_
_entity_poly.entity_id
_entity_poly.type
_entity_poly.pdbx_seq_one_letter_code
_entity_poly.pdbx_strand_id
1 'polypeptide(L)' 'AHLHQAVLDAEPHVAAVANVTTLAGYVHRLLTGRHVLGVGDASGMFPIDPATGGYDPRLIAIAEERLSA' A
#
# COMPACT_ATOMS: atom_id res chain seq x y z
N ALA A 1 8.97 -0.18 -4.14
CA ALA A 1 9.92 0.05 -5.25
C ALA A 1 9.36 -0.42 -6.60
N HIS A 2 9.14 -1.72 -6.83
CA HIS A 2 8.67 -2.21 -8.15
C HIS A 2 7.32 -1.63 -8.60
N LEU A 3 6.31 -1.57 -7.73
CA LEU A 3 5.03 -0.97 -8.09
C LEU A 3 5.16 0.51 -8.49
N HIS A 4 5.98 1.26 -7.76
CA HIS A 4 6.24 2.67 -8.09
C HIS A 4 6.88 2.80 -9.47
N GLN A 5 7.87 1.96 -9.81
CA GLN A 5 8.47 1.97 -11.14
C GLN A 5 7.45 1.59 -12.23
N ALA A 6 6.62 0.58 -11.99
CA ALA A 6 5.58 0.16 -12.94
C ALA A 6 4.56 1.29 -13.21
N VAL A 7 4.26 2.13 -12.21
CA VAL A 7 3.43 3.33 -12.40
C VAL A 7 4.14 4.35 -13.30
N LEU A 8 5.42 4.64 -13.04
CA LEU A 8 6.22 5.57 -13.86
C LEU A 8 6.38 5.10 -15.31
N ASP A 9 6.54 3.80 -15.51
CA ASP A 9 6.68 3.17 -16.83
C ASP A 9 5.33 3.00 -17.54
N ALA A 10 4.23 3.46 -16.91
CA ALA A 10 2.86 3.35 -17.42
C ALA A 10 2.49 1.91 -17.83
N GLU A 11 2.94 0.92 -17.04
CA GLU A 11 2.74 -0.47 -17.40
C GLU A 11 1.23 -0.83 -17.42
N PRO A 12 0.70 -1.44 -18.49
CA PRO A 12 -0.75 -1.63 -18.67
C PRO A 12 -1.43 -2.41 -17.54
N HIS A 13 -0.68 -3.27 -16.86
CA HIS A 13 -1.19 -4.12 -15.80
C HIS A 13 -1.49 -3.35 -14.50
N VAL A 14 -0.91 -2.16 -14.31
CA VAL A 14 -1.10 -1.34 -13.09
C VAL A 14 -2.57 -1.01 -12.87
N ALA A 15 -3.30 -0.69 -13.95
CA ALA A 15 -4.74 -0.38 -13.88
C ALA A 15 -5.61 -1.58 -13.45
N ALA A 16 -5.09 -2.81 -13.53
CA ALA A 16 -5.79 -4.02 -13.11
C ALA A 16 -5.50 -4.42 -11.65
N VAL A 17 -4.61 -3.71 -10.95
CA VAL A 17 -4.26 -4.01 -9.55
C VAL A 17 -5.38 -3.54 -8.62
N ALA A 18 -6.13 -4.49 -8.07
CA ALA A 18 -7.23 -4.18 -7.15
C ALA A 18 -6.78 -3.89 -5.71
N ASN A 19 -5.69 -4.52 -5.25
CA ASN A 19 -5.13 -4.31 -3.91
C ASN A 19 -3.67 -4.74 -3.87
N VAL A 20 -2.92 -4.15 -2.94
CA VAL A 20 -1.56 -4.55 -2.58
C VAL A 20 -1.54 -4.79 -1.09
N THR A 21 -0.95 -5.91 -0.68
CA THR A 21 -0.83 -6.30 0.73
C THR A 21 0.54 -6.93 0.98
N THR A 22 0.94 -7.02 2.25
CA THR A 22 2.09 -7.84 2.66
C THR A 22 1.79 -9.33 2.50
N LEU A 23 2.82 -10.17 2.53
CA LEU A 23 2.67 -11.63 2.58
C LEU A 23 1.85 -12.08 3.80
N ALA A 24 2.09 -11.46 4.96
CA ALA A 24 1.32 -11.76 6.17
C ALA A 24 -0.17 -11.43 6.00
N GLY A 25 -0.52 -10.28 5.40
CA GLY A 25 -1.91 -9.94 5.10
C GLY A 25 -2.55 -10.86 4.05
N TYR A 26 -1.77 -11.34 3.07
CA TYR A 26 -2.26 -12.31 2.10
C TYR A 26 -2.62 -13.65 2.77
N VAL A 27 -1.73 -14.19 3.60
CA VAL A 27 -2.00 -15.41 4.37
C VAL A 27 -3.16 -15.21 5.34
N HIS A 28 -3.24 -14.06 6.01
CA HIS A 28 -4.38 -13.72 6.88
C HIS A 28 -5.71 -13.76 6.13
N ARG A 29 -5.77 -13.19 4.93
CA ARG A 29 -6.96 -13.23 4.08
C ARG A 29 -7.33 -14.65 3.68
N LEU A 30 -6.36 -15.49 3.30
CA LEU A 30 -6.63 -16.89 2.96
C LEU A 30 -7.21 -17.69 4.13
N LEU A 31 -6.72 -17.43 5.35
CA LEU A 31 -7.15 -18.15 6.55
C LEU A 31 -8.49 -17.66 7.12
N THR A 32 -8.77 -16.37 6.99
CA THR A 32 -9.90 -15.73 7.70
C THR A 32 -10.99 -15.17 6.79
N GLY A 33 -10.72 -15.05 5.49
CA GLY A 33 -11.57 -14.32 4.54
C GLY A 33 -11.53 -12.80 4.70
N ARG A 34 -10.82 -12.25 5.69
CA ARG A 34 -10.76 -10.81 5.97
C ARG A 34 -9.53 -10.19 5.34
N HIS A 35 -9.72 -9.06 4.65
CA HIS A 35 -8.63 -8.30 4.06
C HIS A 35 -8.23 -7.14 4.98
N VAL A 36 -7.39 -7.45 5.98
CA VAL A 36 -6.92 -6.49 7.00
C VAL A 36 -5.44 -6.71 7.31
N LEU A 37 -4.77 -5.66 7.77
CA LEU A 37 -3.38 -5.68 8.23
C LEU A 37 -3.29 -5.16 9.66
N GLY A 38 -2.40 -5.74 10.46
CA GLY A 38 -1.98 -5.14 11.72
C GLY A 38 -1.08 -3.92 11.48
N VAL A 39 -1.08 -2.96 12.41
CA VAL A 39 -0.30 -1.71 12.28
C VAL A 39 1.21 -1.96 12.06
N GLY A 40 1.77 -3.01 12.67
CA GLY A 40 3.17 -3.41 12.48
C GLY A 40 3.48 -3.78 11.02
N ASP A 41 2.67 -4.66 10.41
CA ASP A 41 2.84 -5.05 9.01
C ASP A 41 2.54 -3.88 8.06
N ALA A 42 1.51 -3.08 8.36
CA ALA A 42 1.15 -1.90 7.57
C ALA A 42 2.28 -0.87 7.53
N SER A 43 3.02 -0.69 8.63
CA SER A 43 4.15 0.23 8.68
C SER A 43 5.31 -0.15 7.73
N GLY A 44 5.40 -1.42 7.32
CA GLY A 44 6.33 -1.87 6.29
C GLY A 44 5.88 -1.56 4.85
N MET A 45 4.60 -1.26 4.64
CA MET A 45 4.03 -0.89 3.33
C MET A 45 4.10 0.61 3.08
N PHE A 46 3.70 1.40 4.08
CA PHE A 46 3.71 2.86 4.00
C PHE A 46 3.81 3.46 5.43
N PRO A 47 4.42 4.64 5.61
CA PRO A 47 4.54 5.27 6.92
C PRO A 47 3.20 5.48 7.63
N ILE A 48 3.20 5.25 8.94
CA ILE A 48 2.02 5.32 9.81
C ILE A 48 2.09 6.59 10.66
N ASP A 49 0.96 7.26 10.81
CA ASP A 49 0.75 8.30 11.83
C ASP A 49 0.52 7.62 13.20
N PRO A 50 1.39 7.84 14.19
CA PRO A 50 1.28 7.19 15.50
C PRO A 50 0.06 7.64 16.31
N ALA A 51 -0.54 8.80 16.01
CA ALA A 51 -1.73 9.27 16.71
C ALA A 51 -3.00 8.54 16.25
N THR A 52 -3.06 8.12 14.98
CA THR A 52 -4.25 7.50 14.38
C THR A 52 -4.09 6.00 14.12
N GLY A 53 -2.85 5.51 14.01
CA GLY A 53 -2.55 4.13 13.60
C GLY A 53 -2.85 3.84 12.12
N GLY A 54 -3.20 4.87 11.34
CA GLY A 54 -3.39 4.82 9.90
C GLY A 54 -2.17 5.38 9.15
N TYR A 55 -2.21 5.35 7.81
CA TYR A 55 -1.13 5.95 7.02
C TYR A 55 -1.03 7.47 7.25
N ASP A 56 0.21 7.98 7.30
CA ASP A 56 0.46 9.42 7.48
C ASP A 56 -0.12 10.20 6.28
N PRO A 57 -1.16 11.02 6.48
CA PRO A 57 -1.87 11.70 5.39
C PRO A 57 -0.99 12.71 4.65
N ARG A 58 0.00 13.30 5.33
CA ARG A 58 0.95 14.22 4.69
C ARG A 58 1.85 13.47 3.72
N LEU A 59 2.26 12.26 4.06
CA LEU A 59 3.11 11.45 3.19
C LEU A 59 2.32 10.86 2.02
N ILE A 60 1.03 10.54 2.21
CA ILE A 60 0.13 10.19 1.10
C ILE A 60 0.05 11.32 0.09
N ALA A 61 -0.20 12.56 0.53
CA ALA A 61 -0.27 13.72 -0.37
C ALA A 61 1.01 13.93 -1.19
N ILE A 62 2.19 13.76 -0.57
CA ILE A 62 3.48 13.84 -1.27
C ILE A 62 3.62 12.71 -2.29
N ALA A 63 3.20 11.49 -1.96
CA ALA A 63 3.26 10.37 -2.88
C ALA A 63 2.34 10.57 -4.11
N GLU A 64 1.13 11.09 -3.90
CA GLU A 64 0.19 11.42 -4.99
C GLU A 64 0.77 12.48 -5.94
N GLU A 65 1.38 13.54 -5.39
CA GLU A 65 2.06 14.58 -6.20
C GLU A 65 3.16 13.97 -7.07
N ARG A 66 3.97 13.06 -6.51
CA ARG A 66 5.10 12.42 -7.19
C ARG A 66 4.69 11.40 -8.24
N LEU A 67 3.54 10.76 -8.06
CA LEU A 67 3.00 9.75 -8.99
C LEU A 67 2.16 10.37 -10.11
N SER A 68 1.71 11.62 -9.95
CA SER A 68 0.90 12.33 -10.95
C SER A 68 1.73 13.23 -11.89
N ALA A 69 3.02 13.40 -11.62
CA ALA A 69 3.97 14.20 -12.39
C ALA A 69 4.75 13.35 -13.39
#